data_AF-A0A914D6P7-F1
#
_entry.id   AF-A0A914D6P7-F1
#
_cell.length_a   1.000
_cell.length_b   1.000
_cell.length_c   1.000
_cell.angle_alpha   90.00
_cell.angle_beta   90.00
_cell.angle_gamma   90.00
#
_symmetry.space_group_name_H-M   'P 1'
#
loop_
_entity.id
_entity.type
_entity.pdbx_description
1 polymer ?
#
loop_
_entity_poly.entity_id
_entity_poly.type
_entity_poly.pdbx_seq_one_letter_code
_entity_poly.pdbx_strand_id
1 'polypeptide(L)'
;MNFSSADAGDNEAVDEVKTALCYANCACPSQTVQLKTYDPATKRQTYYSDCFQGIATGTYYKYAEKVCETRKGTLASLTTPIKNYFLLTSVIPFDNTLKTINTLHIGLHRNTTISNGWLWYGYDNTVYPLENYQNWAPGFNSGSAGDGIYLDKLDQSTWAWMTEGASSNSFAYMCQIRACDSTPRDCDRSGWLNIQKKRKVSNLN
;
A
#
# COMPACT_ATOMS: atom_id res chain seq x y z
N MET A 1 24.78 3.94 12.55
CA MET A 1 25.07 4.99 13.56
C MET A 1 24.31 4.63 14.82
N ASN A 2 24.97 4.55 15.97
CA ASN A 2 24.37 4.13 17.23
C ASN A 2 24.29 5.34 18.16
N PHE A 3 23.07 5.72 18.58
CA PHE A 3 22.84 6.78 19.56
C PHE A 3 22.39 6.11 20.86
N SER A 4 23.28 6.09 21.86
CA SER A 4 22.97 5.68 23.23
C SER A 4 23.01 6.89 24.15
N SER A 5 21.88 7.20 24.79
CA SER A 5 21.79 8.16 25.89
C SER A 5 21.96 7.44 27.23
N ALA A 6 22.67 8.07 28.16
CA ALA A 6 22.95 7.54 29.49
C ALA A 6 21.89 7.89 30.55
N ASP A 7 20.91 8.74 30.23
CA ASP A 7 19.91 9.21 31.19
C ASP A 7 18.46 9.07 30.68
N ALA A 8 17.54 8.78 31.61
CA ALA A 8 16.14 8.46 31.33
C ALA A 8 15.34 9.60 30.67
N GLY A 9 15.77 10.86 30.80
CA GLY A 9 15.20 12.03 30.13
C GLY A 9 15.76 12.30 28.72
N ASP A 10 16.95 11.80 28.42
CA ASP A 10 17.60 11.97 27.11
C ASP A 10 17.06 10.98 26.06
N ASN A 11 16.41 9.90 26.50
CA ASN A 11 15.83 8.91 25.61
C ASN A 11 14.72 9.50 24.73
N GLU A 12 13.91 10.43 25.25
CA GLU A 12 12.83 11.04 24.47
C GLU A 12 13.38 11.92 23.34
N ALA A 13 14.40 12.73 23.62
CA ALA A 13 15.08 13.55 22.61
C ALA A 13 15.81 12.70 21.57
N VAL A 14 16.53 11.65 22.00
CA VAL A 14 17.20 10.71 21.10
C VAL A 14 16.19 9.99 20.19
N ASP A 15 15.04 9.59 20.72
CA ASP A 15 13.99 8.94 19.95
C ASP A 15 13.30 9.91 18.97
N GLU A 16 13.11 11.17 19.35
CA GLU A 16 12.62 12.22 18.45
C GLU A 16 13.60 12.48 17.31
N VAL A 17 14.91 12.56 17.59
CA VAL A 17 15.94 12.73 16.57
C VAL A 17 16.01 11.52 15.63
N LYS A 18 15.95 10.29 16.16
CA LYS A 18 15.89 9.06 15.35
C LYS A 18 14.66 9.06 14.43
N THR A 19 13.51 9.43 14.98
CA THR A 19 12.25 9.53 14.23
C THR A 19 12.32 10.59 13.13
N ALA A 20 12.85 11.77 13.44
CA ALA A 20 13.02 12.85 12.47
C ALA A 20 13.99 12.47 11.35
N LEU A 21 15.11 11.81 11.69
CA LEU A 21 16.09 11.32 10.72
C LEU A 21 15.51 10.21 9.83
N CYS A 22 14.67 9.33 10.39
CA CYS A 22 13.90 8.36 9.63
C CYS A 22 13.00 9.05 8.60
N TYR A 23 12.18 10.02 9.02
CA TYR A 23 11.32 10.76 8.08
C TYR A 23 12.11 11.51 7.02
N ALA A 24 13.27 12.07 7.35
CA ALA A 24 14.15 12.74 6.40
C ALA A 24 14.71 11.77 5.33
N ASN A 25 14.92 10.50 5.69
CA ASN A 25 15.44 9.47 4.77
C ASN A 25 14.33 8.67 4.05
N CYS A 26 13.06 8.92 4.35
CA CYS A 26 11.91 8.27 3.74
C CYS A 26 11.38 9.04 2.53
N ALA A 27 12.25 9.25 1.54
CA ALA A 27 11.92 9.93 0.30
C ALA A 27 11.57 8.94 -0.82
N CYS A 28 10.47 9.21 -1.50
CA CYS A 28 10.05 8.40 -2.63
C CYS A 28 11.00 8.54 -3.84
N PRO A 29 11.31 7.44 -4.56
CA PRO A 29 12.10 7.51 -5.79
C PRO A 29 11.48 8.45 -6.82
N SER A 30 12.29 8.93 -7.76
CA SER A 30 11.80 9.74 -8.88
C SER A 30 10.69 9.01 -9.64
N GLN A 31 9.73 9.77 -10.18
CA GLN A 31 8.56 9.26 -10.91
C GLN A 31 7.58 8.44 -10.07
N THR A 32 7.64 8.56 -8.75
CA THR A 32 6.67 7.97 -7.83
C THR A 32 5.97 9.05 -7.02
N VAL A 33 4.74 8.77 -6.58
CA VAL A 33 3.89 9.72 -5.86
C VAL A 33 3.71 9.21 -4.43
N GLN A 34 4.13 10.02 -3.46
CA GLN A 34 4.13 9.65 -2.04
C GLN A 34 2.76 9.83 -1.41
N LEU A 35 2.24 8.78 -0.77
CA LEU A 35 1.06 8.93 0.09
C LEU A 35 1.45 9.64 1.38
N LYS A 36 0.91 10.83 1.58
CA LYS A 36 1.06 11.61 2.81
C LYS A 36 -0.28 11.69 3.52
N THR A 37 -0.28 11.53 4.83
CA THR A 37 -1.44 11.94 5.62
C THR A 37 -1.09 13.06 6.55
N TYR A 38 -2.09 13.88 6.82
CA TYR A 38 -2.00 14.91 7.82
C TYR A 38 -2.59 14.38 9.12
N ASP A 39 -1.81 14.41 10.19
CA ASP A 39 -2.32 14.19 11.53
C ASP A 39 -2.74 15.56 12.12
N PRO A 40 -4.05 15.82 12.26
CA PRO A 40 -4.53 17.08 12.80
C PRO A 40 -4.19 17.28 14.27
N ALA A 41 -3.96 16.21 15.05
CA ALA A 41 -3.64 16.31 16.46
C ALA A 41 -2.22 16.84 16.68
N THR A 42 -1.26 16.37 15.87
CA THR A 42 0.14 16.80 15.96
C THR A 42 0.48 17.94 14.99
N LYS A 43 -0.45 18.31 14.09
CA LYS A 43 -0.24 19.24 12.97
C LYS A 43 0.96 18.86 12.08
N ARG A 44 1.28 17.57 12.03
CA ARG A 44 2.39 17.04 11.25
C ARG A 44 1.87 16.28 10.04
N GLN A 45 2.60 16.37 8.93
CA GLN A 45 2.45 15.40 7.86
C GLN A 45 3.13 14.11 8.32
N THR A 46 2.35 13.06 8.50
CA THR A 46 2.85 11.71 8.62
C THR A 46 3.09 11.18 7.21
N TYR A 47 4.35 10.97 6.88
CA TYR A 47 4.72 10.27 5.67
C TYR A 47 4.36 8.81 5.88
N TYR A 48 3.40 8.29 5.11
CA TYR A 48 3.39 6.84 4.95
C TYR A 48 4.63 6.47 4.15
N SER A 49 5.22 5.33 4.51
CA SER A 49 6.35 4.75 3.79
C SER A 49 5.99 4.23 2.40
N ASP A 50 4.87 4.69 1.82
CA ASP A 50 4.25 4.11 0.64
C ASP A 50 4.34 5.11 -0.54
N CYS A 51 5.16 4.75 -1.51
CA CYS A 51 5.26 5.41 -2.80
C CYS A 51 4.46 4.63 -3.83
N PHE A 52 3.80 5.31 -4.75
CA PHE A 52 3.04 4.65 -5.80
C PHE A 52 3.56 5.08 -7.17
N GLN A 53 3.66 4.11 -8.08
CA GLN A 53 4.06 4.33 -9.46
C GLN A 53 3.15 3.53 -10.36
N GLY A 54 2.41 4.22 -11.22
CA GLY A 54 1.69 3.55 -12.29
C GLY A 54 2.60 3.33 -13.48
N ILE A 55 2.46 2.18 -14.12
CA ILE A 55 3.22 1.79 -15.30
C ILE A 55 2.19 1.54 -16.41
N ALA A 56 2.16 2.44 -17.38
CA ALA A 56 1.18 2.42 -18.46
C ALA A 56 1.40 1.29 -19.48
N THR A 57 2.58 0.67 -19.49
CA THR A 57 2.87 -0.46 -20.38
C THR A 57 2.13 -1.70 -19.90
N GLY A 58 1.31 -2.27 -20.79
CA GLY A 58 0.57 -3.49 -20.52
C GLY A 58 1.48 -4.72 -20.34
N THR A 59 1.20 -5.53 -19.33
CA THR A 59 1.79 -6.87 -19.17
C THR A 59 0.84 -7.79 -18.42
N TYR A 60 1.12 -9.09 -18.35
CA TYR A 60 0.28 -10.01 -17.57
C TYR A 60 0.54 -9.87 -16.06
N TYR A 61 -0.47 -10.16 -15.26
CA TYR A 61 -0.47 -10.01 -13.80
C TYR A 61 0.82 -10.50 -13.11
N LYS A 62 1.25 -11.75 -13.37
CA LYS A 62 2.48 -12.32 -12.77
C LYS A 62 3.78 -11.63 -13.21
N TYR A 63 3.80 -11.04 -14.41
CA TYR A 63 4.96 -10.25 -14.85
C TYR A 63 4.93 -8.86 -14.23
N ALA A 64 3.74 -8.24 -14.08
CA ALA A 64 3.59 -6.98 -13.39
C ALA A 64 4.10 -7.07 -11.94
N GLU A 65 3.75 -8.15 -11.24
CA GLU A 65 4.26 -8.48 -9.90
C GLU A 65 5.80 -8.49 -9.86
N LYS A 66 6.43 -9.30 -10.72
CA LYS A 66 7.90 -9.39 -10.81
C LYS A 66 8.54 -8.04 -11.12
N VAL A 67 7.94 -7.23 -11.98
CA VAL A 67 8.49 -5.90 -12.28
C VAL A 67 8.43 -5.00 -11.05
N CYS A 68 7.34 -5.01 -10.29
CA CYS A 68 7.28 -4.26 -9.04
C CYS A 68 8.31 -4.76 -8.01
N GLU A 69 8.55 -6.07 -7.93
CA GLU A 69 9.60 -6.64 -7.07
C GLU A 69 10.99 -6.12 -7.45
N THR A 70 11.32 -6.05 -8.74
CA THR A 70 12.63 -5.48 -9.18
C THR A 70 12.80 -4.00 -8.80
N ARG A 71 11.69 -3.31 -8.51
CA ARG A 71 11.65 -1.92 -8.03
C ARG A 71 11.60 -1.83 -6.50
N LYS A 72 11.93 -2.92 -5.79
CA LYS A 72 11.83 -3.03 -4.32
C LYS A 72 10.42 -2.73 -3.80
N GLY A 73 9.41 -3.17 -4.55
CA GLY A 73 8.00 -2.95 -4.24
C GLY A 73 7.15 -4.19 -4.48
N THR A 74 5.85 -4.02 -4.36
CA THR A 74 4.82 -5.01 -4.69
C THR A 74 3.79 -4.38 -5.62
N LEU A 75 2.90 -5.17 -6.20
CA LEU A 75 1.69 -4.60 -6.79
C LEU A 75 0.89 -3.88 -5.70
N ALA A 76 0.23 -2.79 -6.06
CA ALA A 76 -0.35 -1.88 -5.09
C ALA A 76 -1.41 -2.53 -4.21
N SER A 77 -1.23 -2.38 -2.89
CA SER A 77 -2.20 -2.82 -1.90
C SER A 77 -3.21 -1.73 -1.59
N LEU A 78 -4.49 -2.01 -1.78
CA LEU A 78 -5.59 -1.07 -1.52
C LEU A 78 -6.35 -1.49 -0.29
N THR A 79 -5.63 -1.64 0.83
CA THR A 79 -6.19 -2.11 2.11
C THR A 79 -7.12 -1.09 2.76
N THR A 80 -7.10 0.18 2.34
CA THR A 80 -7.93 1.25 2.92
C THR A 80 -8.58 2.13 1.85
N PRO A 81 -9.72 2.77 2.16
CA PRO A 81 -10.37 3.73 1.24
C PRO A 81 -9.44 4.88 0.84
N ILE A 82 -8.57 5.31 1.75
CA ILE A 82 -7.61 6.41 1.51
C ILE A 82 -6.62 6.03 0.42
N LYS A 83 -6.09 4.79 0.43
CA LYS A 83 -5.17 4.32 -0.62
C LYS A 83 -5.85 4.27 -1.99
N ASN A 84 -7.08 3.77 -2.04
CA ASN A 84 -7.85 3.75 -3.29
C ASN A 84 -8.10 5.18 -3.81
N TYR A 85 -8.59 6.08 -2.95
CA TYR A 85 -8.82 7.48 -3.32
C TYR A 85 -7.54 8.19 -3.77
N PHE A 86 -6.42 7.93 -3.10
CA PHE A 86 -5.13 8.51 -3.43
C PHE A 86 -4.64 8.06 -4.81
N LEU A 87 -4.78 6.78 -5.17
CA LEU A 87 -4.46 6.30 -6.52
C LEU A 87 -5.23 7.08 -7.58
N LEU A 88 -6.55 7.21 -7.39
CA LEU A 88 -7.44 7.80 -8.39
C LEU A 88 -7.24 9.31 -8.55
N THR A 89 -6.91 10.02 -7.47
CA THR A 89 -6.84 11.49 -7.47
C THR A 89 -5.43 12.05 -7.59
N SER A 90 -4.41 11.28 -7.20
CA SER A 90 -3.03 11.77 -7.13
C SER A 90 -2.09 10.99 -8.05
N VAL A 91 -2.24 9.67 -8.15
CA VAL A 91 -1.27 8.84 -8.88
C VAL A 91 -1.60 8.72 -10.36
N ILE A 92 -2.84 8.34 -10.71
CA ILE A 92 -3.29 8.26 -12.10
C ILE A 92 -3.17 9.63 -12.79
N PRO A 93 -3.59 10.76 -12.19
CA PRO A 93 -3.47 12.07 -12.83
C PRO A 93 -2.04 12.61 -12.94
N PHE A 94 -1.07 12.03 -12.22
CA PHE A 94 0.33 12.45 -12.27
C PHE A 94 1.00 12.12 -13.61
N ASP A 95 0.57 11.05 -14.27
CA ASP A 95 1.09 10.63 -15.59
C ASP A 95 0.00 10.79 -16.65
N ASN A 96 0.27 11.57 -17.70
CA ASN A 96 -0.67 11.79 -18.79
C ASN A 96 -1.05 10.51 -19.55
N THR A 97 -0.16 9.53 -19.59
CA THR A 97 -0.40 8.22 -20.22
C THR A 97 -1.34 7.39 -19.36
N LEU A 98 -1.21 7.45 -18.03
CA LEU A 98 -2.11 6.72 -17.13
C LEU A 98 -3.53 7.26 -17.15
N LYS A 99 -3.73 8.57 -17.42
CA LYS A 99 -5.09 9.17 -17.52
C LYS A 99 -5.97 8.52 -18.58
N THR A 100 -5.38 7.96 -19.63
CA THR A 100 -6.10 7.31 -20.73
C THR A 100 -6.34 5.82 -20.48
N ILE A 101 -5.76 5.27 -19.41
CA ILE A 101 -5.92 3.86 -19.05
C ILE A 101 -7.23 3.70 -18.25
N ASN A 102 -8.00 2.69 -18.62
CA ASN A 102 -9.24 2.32 -17.94
C ASN A 102 -9.10 1.07 -17.06
N THR A 103 -7.99 0.33 -17.18
CA THR A 103 -7.81 -0.97 -16.53
C THR A 103 -6.38 -1.11 -16.00
N LEU A 104 -6.22 -1.49 -14.73
CA LEU A 104 -4.92 -1.53 -14.03
C LEU A 104 -4.80 -2.75 -13.10
N HIS A 105 -3.73 -3.54 -13.18
CA HIS A 105 -3.47 -4.59 -12.20
C HIS A 105 -3.12 -4.02 -10.80
N ILE A 106 -3.63 -4.69 -9.75
CA ILE A 106 -3.35 -4.39 -8.33
C ILE A 106 -3.04 -5.66 -7.50
N GLY A 107 -2.41 -5.49 -6.34
CA GLY A 107 -1.72 -6.58 -5.62
C GLY A 107 -2.60 -7.44 -4.72
N LEU A 108 -3.83 -7.76 -5.14
CA LEU A 108 -4.71 -8.68 -4.42
C LEU A 108 -4.64 -10.07 -5.05
N HIS A 109 -4.15 -11.05 -4.28
CA HIS A 109 -3.83 -12.39 -4.76
C HIS A 109 -4.76 -13.42 -4.13
N ARG A 110 -5.05 -14.49 -4.87
CA ARG A 110 -5.86 -15.57 -4.32
C ARG A 110 -5.05 -16.44 -3.35
N ASN A 111 -5.61 -16.68 -2.16
CA ASN A 111 -5.14 -17.69 -1.24
C ASN A 111 -5.66 -19.07 -1.68
N THR A 112 -4.77 -19.93 -2.15
CA THR A 112 -5.10 -21.30 -2.55
C THR A 112 -5.06 -22.29 -1.38
N THR A 113 -4.52 -21.87 -0.23
CA THR A 113 -4.31 -22.74 0.95
C THR A 113 -5.45 -22.64 1.96
N ILE A 114 -6.10 -21.48 2.07
CA ILE A 114 -7.30 -21.28 2.89
C ILE A 114 -8.44 -20.96 1.93
N SER A 115 -9.46 -21.83 1.90
CA SER A 115 -10.62 -21.78 1.01
C SER A 115 -11.08 -20.35 0.66
N ASN A 116 -10.87 -19.94 -0.60
CA ASN A 116 -11.36 -18.69 -1.20
C ASN A 116 -11.01 -17.38 -0.46
N GLY A 117 -9.83 -17.33 0.17
CA GLY A 117 -9.31 -16.07 0.71
C GLY A 117 -8.64 -15.23 -0.39
N TRP A 118 -8.62 -13.92 -0.20
CA TRP A 118 -7.73 -13.01 -0.93
C TRP A 118 -6.70 -12.40 0.03
N LEU A 119 -5.50 -12.14 -0.45
CA LEU A 119 -4.36 -11.67 0.33
C LEU A 119 -3.66 -10.50 -0.35
N TRP A 120 -3.18 -9.56 0.46
CA TRP A 120 -2.27 -8.50 0.06
C TRP A 120 -0.83 -8.89 0.43
N TYR A 121 0.12 -8.61 -0.45
CA TYR A 121 1.54 -8.70 -0.13
C TYR A 121 2.12 -7.34 0.26
N GLY A 122 2.73 -7.31 1.45
CA GLY A 122 3.59 -6.23 1.90
C GLY A 122 5.01 -6.34 1.35
N TYR A 123 5.77 -5.27 1.51
CA TYR A 123 7.15 -5.14 1.00
C TYR A 123 8.15 -6.17 1.55
N ASP A 124 7.88 -6.72 2.72
CA ASP A 124 8.73 -7.66 3.45
C ASP A 124 8.21 -9.10 3.35
N ASN A 125 7.42 -9.39 2.30
CA ASN A 125 6.67 -10.63 2.11
C ASN A 125 5.64 -10.89 3.23
N THR A 126 5.33 -9.90 4.07
CA THR A 126 4.22 -10.02 5.00
C THR A 126 2.93 -10.16 4.21
N VAL A 127 2.13 -11.14 4.58
CA VAL A 127 0.85 -11.42 3.94
C VAL A 127 -0.26 -10.90 4.85
N TYR A 128 -1.14 -10.07 4.31
CA TYR A 128 -2.32 -9.56 5.02
C TYR A 128 -3.58 -10.14 4.37
N PRO A 129 -4.51 -10.72 5.15
CA PRO A 129 -5.78 -11.13 4.59
C PRO A 129 -6.56 -9.91 4.06
N LEU A 130 -7.45 -10.14 3.11
CA LEU A 130 -8.44 -9.13 2.72
C LEU A 130 -9.30 -8.78 3.95
N GLU A 131 -9.13 -7.57 4.46
CA GLU A 131 -9.86 -7.06 5.63
C GLU A 131 -11.18 -6.35 5.23
N ASN A 132 -11.62 -5.38 6.03
CA ASN A 132 -12.94 -4.76 5.95
C ASN A 132 -13.19 -3.92 4.69
N TYR A 133 -12.14 -3.36 4.06
CA TYR A 133 -12.32 -2.55 2.86
C TYR A 133 -12.27 -3.43 1.62
N GLN A 134 -13.36 -3.39 0.86
CA GLN A 134 -13.50 -4.09 -0.41
C GLN A 134 -14.20 -3.17 -1.40
N ASN A 135 -13.75 -3.18 -2.66
CA ASN A 135 -14.30 -2.34 -3.71
C ASN A 135 -14.62 -3.15 -4.98
N TRP A 136 -15.23 -4.31 -4.79
CA TRP A 136 -15.63 -5.20 -5.89
C TRP A 136 -16.63 -4.54 -6.84
N ALA A 137 -16.48 -4.82 -8.13
CA ALA A 137 -17.47 -4.44 -9.13
C ALA A 137 -18.78 -5.21 -8.91
N PRO A 138 -19.94 -4.68 -9.36
CA PRO A 138 -21.20 -5.40 -9.31
C PRO A 138 -21.08 -6.81 -9.93
N GLY A 139 -21.45 -7.84 -9.17
CA GLY A 139 -21.35 -9.25 -9.59
C GLY A 139 -20.03 -9.95 -9.23
N PHE A 140 -19.04 -9.23 -8.69
CA PHE A 140 -17.78 -9.79 -8.19
C PHE A 140 -17.71 -9.77 -6.66
N ASN A 141 -16.98 -10.71 -6.07
CA ASN A 141 -16.73 -10.78 -4.62
C ASN A 141 -15.50 -11.63 -4.31
N SER A 142 -15.23 -11.83 -3.02
CA SER A 142 -14.11 -12.66 -2.55
C SER A 142 -14.18 -14.14 -2.99
N GLY A 143 -15.34 -14.65 -3.38
CA GLY A 143 -15.53 -16.00 -3.92
C GLY A 143 -15.35 -16.11 -5.45
N SER A 144 -15.17 -14.99 -6.15
CA SER A 144 -14.97 -14.97 -7.61
C SER A 144 -13.69 -15.74 -8.01
N ALA A 145 -13.77 -16.47 -9.12
CA ALA A 145 -12.63 -17.23 -9.64
C ALA A 145 -11.59 -16.33 -10.30
N GLY A 146 -10.32 -16.67 -10.14
CA GLY A 146 -9.18 -15.93 -10.67
C GLY A 146 -7.94 -16.17 -9.81
N ASP A 147 -6.82 -15.58 -10.21
CA ASP A 147 -5.55 -15.61 -9.47
C ASP A 147 -5.08 -14.20 -9.09
N GLY A 148 -5.60 -13.17 -9.77
CA GLY A 148 -5.25 -11.77 -9.57
C GLY A 148 -6.46 -10.85 -9.74
N ILE A 149 -6.23 -9.57 -9.43
CA ILE A 149 -7.24 -8.51 -9.49
C ILE A 149 -6.75 -7.35 -10.35
N TYR A 150 -7.68 -6.77 -11.09
CA TYR A 150 -7.50 -5.48 -11.73
C TYR A 150 -8.57 -4.49 -11.26
N LEU A 151 -8.18 -3.22 -11.23
CA LEU A 151 -9.08 -2.08 -11.19
C LEU A 151 -9.62 -1.85 -12.60
N ASP A 152 -10.92 -1.67 -12.73
CA ASP A 152 -11.57 -1.25 -13.98
C ASP A 152 -12.42 -0.01 -13.77
N LYS A 153 -12.36 0.90 -14.73
CA LYS A 153 -13.10 2.16 -14.72
C LYS A 153 -14.52 1.92 -15.21
N LEU A 154 -15.49 1.94 -14.29
CA LEU A 154 -16.90 1.73 -14.60
C LEU A 154 -17.56 2.99 -15.21
N ASP A 155 -17.17 4.16 -14.71
CA ASP A 155 -17.62 5.46 -15.20
C ASP A 155 -16.51 6.53 -15.04
N GLN A 156 -16.82 7.81 -15.28
CA GLN A 156 -15.81 8.88 -15.21
C GLN A 156 -15.11 9.00 -13.83
N SER A 157 -15.77 8.58 -12.75
CA SER A 157 -15.35 8.73 -11.36
C SER A 157 -15.20 7.42 -10.57
N THR A 158 -15.80 6.33 -11.06
CA THR A 158 -15.90 5.07 -10.32
C THR A 158 -14.95 4.03 -10.90
N TRP A 159 -14.12 3.47 -10.02
CA TRP A 159 -13.29 2.30 -10.31
C TRP A 159 -13.64 1.18 -9.35
N ALA A 160 -13.64 -0.05 -9.83
CA ALA A 160 -13.97 -1.21 -9.03
C ALA A 160 -13.08 -2.42 -9.36
N TRP A 161 -13.07 -3.40 -8.47
CA TRP A 161 -12.20 -4.57 -8.52
C TRP A 161 -12.89 -5.70 -9.28
N MET A 162 -12.16 -6.30 -10.20
CA MET A 162 -12.59 -7.48 -10.96
C MET A 162 -11.52 -8.57 -10.89
N THR A 163 -11.94 -9.82 -11.04
CA THR A 163 -11.04 -10.97 -11.01
C THR A 163 -10.55 -11.34 -12.40
N GLU A 164 -9.29 -11.78 -12.49
CA GLU A 164 -8.72 -12.36 -13.71
C GLU A 164 -7.86 -13.59 -13.42
N GLY A 165 -7.60 -14.39 -14.45
CA GLY A 165 -6.53 -15.38 -14.40
C GLY A 165 -5.15 -14.71 -14.52
N ALA A 166 -4.15 -15.27 -13.86
CA ALA A 166 -2.81 -14.67 -13.74
C ALA A 166 -2.05 -14.43 -15.06
N SER A 167 -2.51 -15.00 -16.17
CA SER A 167 -1.91 -14.88 -17.50
C SER A 167 -2.96 -14.65 -18.59
N SER A 168 -4.15 -14.18 -18.19
CA SER A 168 -5.27 -14.02 -19.11
C SER A 168 -5.18 -12.73 -19.93
N ASN A 169 -4.85 -11.62 -19.28
CA ASN A 169 -4.89 -10.30 -19.91
C ASN A 169 -3.62 -9.50 -19.67
N SER A 170 -3.33 -8.59 -20.59
CA SER A 170 -2.23 -7.64 -20.50
C SER A 170 -2.77 -6.26 -20.17
N PHE A 171 -2.55 -5.78 -18.94
CA PHE A 171 -2.97 -4.45 -18.51
C PHE A 171 -1.80 -3.64 -17.97
N ALA A 172 -1.96 -2.33 -17.99
CA ALA A 172 -1.13 -1.45 -17.19
C ALA A 172 -1.26 -1.83 -15.70
N TYR A 173 -0.35 -1.36 -14.84
CA TYR A 173 -0.31 -1.83 -13.47
C TYR A 173 0.22 -0.78 -12.51
N MET A 174 -0.09 -0.97 -11.23
CA MET A 174 0.31 -0.04 -10.17
C MET A 174 1.28 -0.73 -9.23
N CYS A 175 2.50 -0.21 -9.14
CA CYS A 175 3.46 -0.63 -8.13
C CYS A 175 3.32 0.25 -6.89
N GLN A 176 3.33 -0.40 -5.74
CA GLN A 176 3.56 0.23 -4.45
C GLN A 176 5.01 -0.05 -4.06
N ILE A 177 5.79 1.01 -3.91
CA ILE A 177 7.23 0.99 -3.64
C ILE A 177 7.46 1.55 -2.24
N ARG A 178 8.52 1.07 -1.61
CA ARG A 178 8.92 1.48 -0.27
C ARG A 178 9.62 2.84 -0.31
N ALA A 179 9.20 3.77 0.53
CA ALA A 179 9.80 5.12 0.61
C ALA A 179 11.13 5.15 1.39
N CYS A 180 11.38 4.15 2.24
CA CYS A 180 12.55 4.12 3.12
C CYS A 180 13.40 2.88 2.85
N ASP A 181 14.72 3.03 2.81
CA ASP A 181 15.64 1.88 2.83
C ASP A 181 15.70 1.21 4.23
N SER A 182 15.46 1.95 5.32
CA SER A 182 15.34 1.40 6.69
C SER A 182 14.03 0.62 6.84
N THR A 183 14.00 -0.53 7.53
CA THR A 183 12.78 -1.37 7.66
C THR A 183 11.66 -0.64 8.42
N PRO A 184 10.36 -1.01 8.30
CA PRO A 184 9.31 -0.33 9.07
C PRO A 184 9.61 -0.44 10.57
N ARG A 185 10.26 -1.54 10.99
CA ARG A 185 10.76 -1.76 12.34
C ARG A 185 11.77 -0.73 12.83
N ASP A 186 12.55 -0.13 11.93
CA ASP A 186 13.61 0.82 12.28
C ASP A 186 13.08 2.26 12.46
N CYS A 187 11.86 2.54 11.96
CA CYS A 187 11.27 3.88 11.96
C CYS A 187 9.88 3.95 12.62
N ASP A 188 9.28 2.82 12.98
CA ASP A 188 7.99 2.79 13.66
C ASP A 188 8.22 3.01 15.16
N ARG A 189 8.00 4.25 15.60
CA ARG A 189 7.82 4.65 17.00
C ARG A 189 6.50 4.06 17.52
N SER A 190 6.32 2.73 17.51
CA SER A 190 5.17 2.06 18.12
C SER A 190 3.81 2.78 17.89
N GLY A 191 3.39 2.95 16.63
CA GLY A 191 2.24 3.81 16.31
C GLY A 191 0.89 3.12 16.05
N TRP A 192 0.86 1.93 15.45
CA TRP A 192 -0.41 1.34 14.97
C TRP A 192 -0.79 -0.02 15.55
N LEU A 193 0.16 -0.79 16.08
CA LEU A 193 -0.15 -2.05 16.79
C LEU A 193 -0.77 -1.83 18.19
N ASN A 194 -0.61 -0.63 18.76
CA ASN A 194 -1.16 -0.29 20.09
C ASN A 194 -2.56 0.34 20.03
N ILE A 195 -3.01 0.86 18.88
CA ILE A 195 -4.39 1.39 18.75
C ILE A 195 -5.40 0.25 18.61
N GLN A 196 -5.03 -0.85 17.93
CA GLN A 196 -5.87 -2.05 17.84
C GLN A 196 -5.85 -2.88 19.13
N LYS A 197 -4.74 -2.92 19.88
CA LYS A 197 -4.69 -3.58 21.19
C LYS A 197 -5.43 -2.81 22.28
N LYS A 198 -5.37 -1.47 22.30
CA LYS A 198 -6.09 -0.67 23.31
C LYS A 198 -7.62 -0.68 23.14
N ARG A 199 -8.15 -0.94 21.94
CA ARG A 199 -9.60 -1.11 21.73
C ARG A 199 -10.16 -2.46 22.16
N LYS A 200 -9.33 -3.50 22.32
CA LYS A 200 -9.77 -4.82 22.81
C LYS A 200 -9.83 -4.96 24.33
N VAL A 201 -9.18 -4.06 25.08
CA VAL A 201 -9.10 -4.15 26.55
C VAL A 201 -10.12 -3.23 27.26
N SER A 202 -10.75 -2.29 26.54
CA SER A 202 -11.72 -1.35 27.14
C SER A 202 -13.18 -1.81 27.10
N ASN A 203 -13.48 -3.03 26.63
CA ASN A 203 -14.84 -3.60 26.58
C ASN A 203 -14.99 -4.88 27.41
N LEU A 204 -14.21 -5.02 28.48
CA LEU A 204 -14.41 -6.01 29.53
C LEU A 204 -14.29 -5.30 30.88
N ASN A 205 -15.37 -4.63 31.25
CA ASN A 205 -15.86 -4.46 32.62
C ASN A 205 -17.31 -3.93 32.54
#